data_AF-A0A1R3RV43-F1
#
_entry.id   AF-A0A1R3RV43-F1
#
_cell.length_a   1.000
_cell.length_b   1.000
_cell.length_c   1.000
_cell.angle_alpha   90.00
_cell.angle_beta   90.00
_cell.angle_gamma   90.00
#
_symmetry.space_group_name_H-M   'P 1'
#
loop_
_entity.id
_entity.type
_entity.pdbx_description
1 polymer ?
#
loop_
_entity_poly.entity_id
_entity_poly.type
_entity_poly.pdbx_seq_one_letter_code
_entity_poly.pdbx_strand_id
1 'polypeptide(L)'
;MNSRCFIVGRAITPTTLLPSSHGIATSFTPTNKPYTLTATTPAPSPNRYWDWTLDHTNLIRSPIWDPIHGFGSNGSGPKSVAGGHCVQDGPFANLTTTYFEGKYHPHCLSRGFLDEETIKRVGNLTVQPVVLREIITQTANYFDFLLAVEQMSHLTIPYIVQGDFSKVTAPNDPVFFLHHAQVDRVWWSWQLLSPERRGQ
;
A
#
# COMPACT_ATOMS: atom_id res chain seq x y z
N MET A 1 -1.65 -19.44 -3.41
CA MET A 1 -1.27 -19.20 -2.00
C MET A 1 -1.29 -17.69 -1.81
N ASN A 2 -2.31 -17.15 -1.13
CA ASN A 2 -2.43 -15.71 -0.90
C ASN A 2 -1.33 -15.26 0.06
N SER A 3 -0.61 -14.20 -0.30
CA SER A 3 0.24 -13.42 0.61
C SER A 3 -0.63 -12.99 1.79
N ARG A 4 -0.50 -13.65 2.95
CA ARG A 4 -1.13 -13.19 4.18
C ARG A 4 -0.21 -12.12 4.76
N CYS A 5 -0.59 -10.85 4.64
CA CYS A 5 0.07 -9.79 5.39
C CYS A 5 -0.37 -9.93 6.85
N PHE A 6 0.59 -10.09 7.77
CA PHE A 6 0.31 -9.91 9.19
C PHE A 6 0.64 -8.45 9.52
N ILE A 7 -0.34 -7.66 9.93
CA ILE A 7 -0.10 -6.37 10.56
C ILE A 7 0.48 -6.66 11.95
N VAL A 8 1.81 -6.77 12.06
CA VAL A 8 2.46 -7.09 13.33
C VAL A 8 2.68 -5.80 14.12
N GLY A 9 1.72 -5.47 14.98
CA GLY A 9 1.92 -4.55 16.10
C GLY A 9 2.52 -5.29 17.29
N ARG A 10 3.85 -5.36 17.40
CA ARG A 10 4.49 -5.77 18.66
C ARG A 10 5.55 -4.76 19.04
N ALA A 11 5.35 -4.07 20.16
CA ALA A 11 6.42 -3.35 20.83
C ALA A 11 7.46 -4.39 21.30
N ILE A 12 8.62 -4.44 20.65
CA ILE A 12 9.71 -5.33 21.04
C ILE A 12 10.45 -4.68 22.20
N THR A 13 10.29 -5.22 23.42
CA THR A 13 11.28 -5.07 24.49
C THR A 13 12.47 -6.01 24.20
N PRO A 14 13.71 -5.62 24.56
CA PRO A 14 14.89 -6.18 23.92
C PRO A 14 15.40 -7.42 24.66
N THR A 15 14.95 -8.64 24.31
CA THR A 15 15.79 -9.86 24.40
C THR A 15 15.09 -11.09 23.81
N THR A 16 15.39 -11.43 22.55
CA THR A 16 15.89 -12.74 22.08
C THR A 16 15.84 -12.80 20.55
N LEU A 17 16.95 -13.22 19.94
CA LEU A 17 17.11 -13.53 18.52
C LEU A 17 16.56 -14.93 18.22
N LEU A 18 15.85 -15.11 17.09
CA LEU A 18 15.81 -16.30 16.21
C LEU A 18 14.91 -16.00 14.98
N PRO A 19 14.97 -16.75 13.85
CA PRO A 19 15.24 -16.18 12.53
C PRO A 19 14.09 -16.32 11.52
N SER A 20 14.26 -15.63 10.38
CA SER A 20 13.53 -15.76 9.10
C SER A 20 12.08 -15.26 9.05
N SER A 21 11.93 -13.95 8.85
CA SER A 21 11.12 -13.36 7.77
C SER A 21 11.45 -11.87 7.73
N HIS A 22 11.89 -11.38 6.59
CA HIS A 22 12.21 -9.97 6.42
C HIS A 22 10.91 -9.17 6.37
N GLY A 23 10.45 -8.75 7.55
CA GLY A 23 9.40 -7.77 7.73
C GLY A 23 9.90 -6.72 8.72
N ILE A 24 10.65 -5.73 8.25
CA ILE A 24 10.86 -4.48 8.99
C ILE A 24 10.05 -3.42 8.25
N ALA A 25 8.78 -3.29 8.62
CA ALA A 25 8.08 -2.03 8.46
C ALA A 25 8.53 -1.17 9.65
N THR A 26 9.26 -0.10 9.38
CA THR A 26 9.59 0.91 10.40
C THR A 26 8.28 1.52 10.88
N SER A 27 7.91 1.28 12.14
CA SER A 27 6.79 1.96 12.77
C SER A 27 7.11 3.46 12.86
N PHE A 28 6.27 4.30 12.26
CA PHE A 28 6.28 5.73 12.51
C PHE A 28 5.21 6.02 13.56
N THR A 29 5.59 6.03 14.84
CA THR A 29 4.73 6.58 15.88
C THR A 29 4.76 8.10 15.80
N PRO A 30 3.64 8.81 15.58
CA PRO A 30 3.60 10.25 15.73
C PRO A 30 3.74 10.55 17.22
N THR A 31 4.86 11.15 17.63
CA THR A 31 5.01 11.61 19.00
C THR A 31 4.05 12.79 19.25
N ASN A 32 3.17 12.65 20.25
CA ASN A 32 2.32 13.73 20.77
C ASN A 32 3.16 14.79 21.48
N LYS A 33 3.93 15.58 20.73
CA LYS A 33 4.50 16.84 21.25
C LYS A 33 3.72 18.02 20.67
N PRO A 34 3.27 18.98 21.51
CA PRO A 34 2.69 20.21 21.01
C PRO A 34 3.81 21.03 20.35
N TYR A 35 3.82 21.10 19.02
CA TYR A 35 4.78 21.92 18.28
C TYR A 35 4.26 23.35 18.21
N THR A 36 4.87 24.24 18.98
CA THR A 36 4.76 25.69 18.83
C THR A 36 5.37 26.08 17.47
N LEU A 37 4.59 26.74 16.62
CA LEU A 37 5.01 27.12 15.27
C LEU A 37 6.02 28.27 15.31
N THR A 38 7.29 27.97 15.07
CA THR A 38 8.27 28.96 14.57
C THR A 38 8.79 28.48 13.23
N ALA A 39 8.54 29.29 12.21
CA ALA A 39 8.87 29.06 10.81
C ALA A 39 10.39 28.90 10.58
N THR A 40 10.77 27.81 9.91
CA THR A 40 11.89 27.66 8.92
C THR A 40 12.17 26.20 8.52
N THR A 41 11.30 25.23 8.83
CA THR A 41 11.47 23.84 8.35
C THR A 41 11.04 23.69 6.90
N PRO A 42 11.78 22.96 6.04
CA PRO A 42 11.32 22.68 4.68
C PRO A 42 10.00 21.90 4.74
N ALA A 43 9.13 22.14 3.77
CA ALA A 43 7.78 21.59 3.69
C ALA A 43 7.77 20.06 3.95
N PRO A 44 6.76 19.51 4.65
CA PRO A 44 6.66 18.08 4.85
C PRO A 44 6.61 17.38 3.48
N SER A 45 7.45 16.35 3.34
CA SER A 45 7.61 15.53 2.15
C SER A 45 6.26 15.16 1.50
N PRO A 46 6.11 15.35 0.18
CA PRO A 46 4.87 14.99 -0.50
C PRO A 46 4.72 13.47 -0.48
N ASN A 47 3.64 13.03 0.17
CA ASN A 47 3.07 11.67 0.24
C ASN A 47 3.76 10.69 1.22
N ARG A 48 3.38 10.79 2.50
CA ARG A 48 3.66 9.76 3.52
C ARG A 48 2.86 8.47 3.33
N TYR A 49 1.75 8.54 2.59
CA TYR A 49 0.84 7.43 2.24
C TYR A 49 0.04 7.82 0.99
N TRP A 50 -0.58 6.84 0.32
CA TRP A 50 -1.53 7.08 -0.77
C TRP A 50 -2.97 6.93 -0.28
N ASP A 51 -3.70 8.05 -0.16
CA ASP A 51 -5.11 8.00 0.24
C ASP A 51 -6.02 7.61 -0.94
N TRP A 52 -6.21 6.30 -1.17
CA TRP A 52 -7.09 5.80 -2.24
C TRP A 52 -8.52 6.32 -2.14
N THR A 53 -8.96 6.74 -0.95
CA THR A 53 -10.33 7.22 -0.75
C THR A 53 -10.61 8.51 -1.52
N LEU A 54 -9.58 9.27 -1.88
CA LEU A 54 -9.69 10.47 -2.71
C LEU A 54 -9.82 10.11 -4.20
N ASP A 55 -9.24 8.98 -4.58
CA ASP A 55 -9.14 8.52 -5.97
C ASP A 55 -10.12 7.36 -6.27
N HIS A 56 -11.04 7.04 -5.35
CA HIS A 56 -11.90 5.84 -5.44
C HIS A 56 -12.74 5.78 -6.72
N THR A 57 -13.08 6.94 -7.30
CA THR A 57 -13.81 7.05 -8.56
C THR A 57 -12.94 6.81 -9.79
N ASN A 58 -11.61 6.88 -9.69
CA ASN A 58 -10.67 6.47 -10.73
C ASN A 58 -9.22 6.37 -10.19
N LEU A 59 -8.87 5.19 -9.66
CA LEU A 59 -7.59 4.97 -8.99
C LEU A 59 -6.35 5.15 -9.88
N ILE A 60 -6.49 4.94 -11.20
CA ILE A 60 -5.37 5.08 -12.16
C ILE A 60 -5.19 6.52 -12.67
N ARG A 61 -6.11 7.43 -12.34
CA ARG A 61 -5.94 8.87 -12.58
C ARG A 61 -5.34 9.61 -11.38
N SER A 62 -5.07 8.89 -10.30
CA SER A 62 -4.37 9.45 -9.16
C SER A 62 -3.03 10.07 -9.59
N PRO A 63 -2.66 11.25 -9.06
CA PRO A 63 -1.35 11.86 -9.31
C PRO A 63 -0.16 10.99 -8.90
N ILE A 64 -0.38 9.91 -8.13
CA ILE A 64 0.67 8.93 -7.83
C ILE A 64 1.23 8.27 -9.09
N TRP A 65 0.46 8.20 -10.17
CA TRP A 65 0.87 7.62 -11.45
C TRP A 65 1.44 8.65 -12.43
N ASP A 66 1.60 9.91 -11.99
CA ASP A 66 2.20 10.95 -12.82
C ASP A 66 3.67 10.59 -13.16
N PRO A 67 4.10 10.73 -14.42
CA PRO A 67 5.44 10.35 -14.85
C PRO A 67 6.52 11.35 -14.44
N ILE A 68 6.18 12.53 -13.91
CA ILE A 68 7.18 13.54 -13.52
C ILE A 68 7.24 13.67 -12.00
N HIS A 69 6.07 13.78 -11.36
CA HIS A 69 5.92 14.04 -9.94
C HIS A 69 5.47 12.82 -9.14
N GLY A 70 5.12 11.72 -9.81
CA GLY A 70 4.68 10.47 -9.22
C GLY A 70 5.66 9.31 -9.43
N PHE A 71 5.09 8.12 -9.57
CA PHE A 71 5.79 6.83 -9.60
C PHE A 71 5.80 6.20 -11.01
N GLY A 72 5.50 6.99 -12.04
CA GLY A 72 5.33 6.49 -13.41
C GLY A 72 3.96 5.86 -13.63
N SER A 73 3.60 5.73 -14.89
CA SER A 73 2.28 5.29 -15.33
C SER A 73 2.19 3.77 -15.45
N ASN A 74 1.28 3.29 -16.29
CA ASN A 74 1.12 1.88 -16.63
C ASN A 74 2.32 1.35 -17.43
N GLY A 75 2.44 0.02 -17.53
CA GLY A 75 3.36 -0.62 -18.45
C GLY A 75 2.97 -0.34 -19.91
N SER A 76 3.91 0.23 -20.68
CA SER A 76 3.74 0.52 -22.11
C SER A 76 4.82 -0.13 -22.98
N GLY A 77 5.83 -0.77 -22.36
CA GLY A 77 6.90 -1.47 -23.04
C GLY A 77 6.59 -2.92 -23.39
N PRO A 78 7.63 -3.75 -23.62
CA PRO A 78 7.48 -5.18 -23.86
C PRO A 78 6.73 -5.89 -22.73
N LYS A 79 6.08 -7.01 -23.07
CA LYS A 79 5.43 -7.88 -22.07
C LYS A 79 6.45 -8.34 -21.04
N SER A 80 6.04 -8.34 -19.78
CA SER A 80 6.84 -8.78 -18.64
C SER A 80 6.03 -9.80 -17.81
N VAL A 81 6.26 -9.85 -16.51
CA VAL A 81 5.64 -10.84 -15.61
C VAL A 81 4.17 -10.54 -15.31
N ALA A 82 3.44 -11.58 -14.90
CA ALA A 82 2.05 -11.49 -14.41
C ALA A 82 1.09 -10.70 -15.32
N GLY A 83 1.22 -10.86 -16.64
CA GLY A 83 0.35 -10.22 -17.63
C GLY A 83 0.56 -8.71 -17.79
N GLY A 84 1.56 -8.14 -17.12
CA GLY A 84 1.94 -6.75 -17.25
C GLY A 84 2.97 -6.49 -18.35
N HIS A 85 3.32 -5.22 -18.49
CA HIS A 85 4.29 -4.68 -19.44
C HIS A 85 5.34 -3.86 -18.68
N CYS A 86 6.52 -3.70 -19.27
CA CYS A 86 7.54 -2.84 -18.69
C CYS A 86 7.03 -1.41 -18.54
N VAL A 87 7.20 -0.83 -17.35
CA VAL A 87 7.09 0.62 -17.16
C VAL A 87 8.19 1.29 -17.97
N GLN A 88 7.86 2.37 -18.67
CA GLN A 88 8.79 3.09 -19.58
C GLN A 88 8.90 4.59 -19.27
N ASP A 89 8.16 5.08 -18.28
CA ASP A 89 8.17 6.47 -17.85
C ASP A 89 8.36 6.60 -16.34
N GLY A 90 8.61 7.84 -15.91
CA GLY A 90 8.83 8.16 -14.52
C GLY A 90 10.14 7.64 -13.93
N PRO A 91 10.33 7.87 -12.62
CA PRO A 91 11.60 7.61 -11.95
C PRO A 91 12.00 6.13 -11.91
N PHE A 92 11.09 5.22 -12.26
CA PHE A 92 11.30 3.77 -12.20
C PHE A 92 11.27 3.08 -13.58
N ALA A 93 11.27 3.83 -14.70
CA ALA A 93 11.28 3.27 -16.06
C ALA A 93 12.42 2.26 -16.32
N ASN A 94 13.59 2.49 -15.72
CA ASN A 94 14.78 1.66 -15.88
C ASN A 94 15.05 0.74 -14.67
N LEU A 95 14.05 0.56 -13.80
CA LEU A 95 14.18 -0.32 -12.64
C LEU A 95 14.22 -1.78 -13.09
N THR A 96 15.32 -2.46 -12.76
CA THR A 96 15.45 -3.92 -12.91
C THR A 96 15.18 -4.59 -11.57
N THR A 97 14.06 -5.31 -11.48
CA THR A 97 13.69 -6.13 -10.33
C THR A 97 14.46 -7.46 -10.40
N THR A 98 14.81 -8.05 -9.26
CA THR A 98 15.70 -9.24 -9.22
C THR A 98 14.95 -10.56 -9.10
N TYR A 99 13.80 -10.55 -8.43
CA TYR A 99 13.04 -11.76 -8.09
C TYR A 99 11.60 -11.64 -8.57
N PHE A 100 11.03 -12.78 -8.99
CA PHE A 100 9.61 -12.95 -9.28
C PHE A 100 9.11 -14.25 -8.65
N GLU A 101 8.01 -14.17 -7.90
CA GLU A 101 7.39 -15.31 -7.17
C GLU A 101 8.41 -16.20 -6.41
N GLY A 102 9.37 -15.57 -5.72
CA GLY A 102 10.37 -16.24 -4.89
C GLY A 102 11.53 -16.88 -5.66
N LYS A 103 11.62 -16.68 -6.98
CA LYS A 103 12.70 -17.17 -7.82
C LYS A 103 13.52 -16.02 -8.39
N TYR A 104 14.82 -16.24 -8.54
CA TYR A 104 15.68 -15.29 -9.26
C TYR A 104 15.19 -15.21 -10.70
N HIS A 105 14.74 -14.02 -11.10
CA HIS A 105 14.18 -13.74 -12.40
C HIS A 105 14.31 -12.23 -12.65
N PRO A 106 15.46 -11.75 -13.14
CA PRO A 106 15.63 -10.34 -13.45
C PRO A 106 14.70 -9.88 -14.55
N HIS A 107 13.97 -8.79 -14.33
CA HIS A 107 13.05 -8.20 -15.31
C HIS A 107 12.85 -6.71 -15.04
N CYS A 108 12.24 -5.99 -15.98
CA CYS A 108 11.78 -4.62 -15.77
C CYS A 108 10.63 -4.59 -14.75
N LEU A 109 10.42 -3.48 -14.05
CA LEU A 109 9.19 -3.25 -13.29
C LEU A 109 7.96 -3.46 -14.19
N SER A 110 7.10 -4.41 -13.80
CA SER A 110 5.92 -4.80 -14.58
C SER A 110 4.64 -4.21 -13.98
N ARG A 111 3.88 -3.47 -14.81
CA ARG A 111 2.51 -3.01 -14.50
C ARG A 111 1.56 -3.35 -15.65
N GLY A 112 0.30 -3.62 -15.33
CA GLY A 112 -0.73 -3.98 -16.30
C GLY A 112 -2.11 -3.53 -15.84
N PHE A 113 -2.33 -2.22 -15.81
CA PHE A 113 -3.58 -1.66 -15.30
C PHE A 113 -4.80 -2.28 -16.00
N LEU A 114 -5.79 -2.68 -15.20
CA LEU A 114 -7.07 -3.15 -15.73
C LEU A 114 -7.81 -2.02 -16.47
N ASP A 115 -8.92 -2.37 -17.13
CA ASP A 115 -9.74 -1.39 -17.82
C ASP A 115 -10.38 -0.38 -16.85
N GLU A 116 -10.60 0.85 -17.34
CA GLU A 116 -11.09 1.96 -16.52
C GLU A 116 -12.46 1.66 -15.89
N GLU A 117 -13.35 0.91 -16.56
CA GLU A 117 -14.66 0.56 -16.03
C GLU A 117 -14.55 -0.37 -14.82
N THR A 118 -13.74 -1.43 -14.93
CA THR A 118 -13.43 -2.34 -13.83
C THR A 118 -12.82 -1.60 -12.65
N ILE A 119 -11.85 -0.70 -12.90
CA ILE A 119 -11.19 0.10 -11.87
C ILE A 119 -12.19 1.00 -11.13
N LYS A 120 -13.05 1.69 -11.87
CA LYS A 120 -14.12 2.53 -11.30
C LYS A 120 -15.05 1.71 -10.42
N ARG A 121 -15.47 0.55 -10.92
CA ARG A 121 -16.38 -0.34 -10.18
C ARG A 121 -15.74 -0.81 -8.88
N VAL A 122 -14.53 -1.38 -8.93
CA VAL A 122 -13.89 -1.90 -7.72
C VAL A 122 -13.54 -0.78 -6.74
N GLY A 123 -13.01 0.34 -7.22
CA GLY A 123 -12.67 1.48 -6.36
C GLY A 123 -13.87 1.99 -5.55
N ASN A 124 -15.03 2.15 -6.19
CA ASN A 124 -16.27 2.50 -5.52
C ASN A 124 -16.77 1.42 -4.55
N LEU A 125 -16.48 0.15 -4.80
CA LEU A 125 -16.94 -0.94 -3.92
C LEU A 125 -16.06 -1.12 -2.68
N THR A 126 -14.76 -0.84 -2.78
CA THR A 126 -13.79 -1.34 -1.78
C THR A 126 -13.01 -0.27 -1.05
N VAL A 127 -12.78 0.90 -1.66
CA VAL A 127 -11.95 1.97 -1.08
C VAL A 127 -12.65 3.31 -0.99
N GLN A 128 -13.96 3.37 -1.28
CA GLN A 128 -14.75 4.58 -1.06
C GLN A 128 -14.77 4.98 0.44
N PRO A 129 -14.86 6.27 0.77
CA PRO A 129 -14.77 6.75 2.16
C PRO A 129 -15.76 6.09 3.13
N VAL A 130 -16.99 5.83 2.68
CA VAL A 130 -18.03 5.22 3.53
C VAL A 130 -17.67 3.79 3.93
N VAL A 131 -17.04 3.03 3.05
CA VAL A 131 -16.61 1.64 3.32
C VAL A 131 -15.54 1.62 4.40
N LEU A 132 -14.51 2.46 4.29
CA LEU A 132 -13.45 2.49 5.31
C LEU A 132 -14.00 2.97 6.66
N ARG A 133 -14.92 3.94 6.66
CA ARG A 133 -15.58 4.40 7.89
C ARG A 133 -16.35 3.26 8.56
N GLU A 134 -17.07 2.46 7.79
CA GLU A 134 -17.81 1.29 8.31
C GLU A 134 -16.86 0.24 8.90
N ILE A 135 -15.79 -0.12 8.18
CA ILE A 135 -14.78 -1.06 8.69
C ILE A 135 -14.19 -0.56 10.02
N ILE A 136 -13.76 0.70 10.07
CA ILE A 136 -13.13 1.32 11.25
C ILE A 136 -14.09 1.34 12.45
N THR A 137 -15.37 1.63 12.23
CA THR A 137 -16.34 1.84 13.32
C THR A 137 -17.03 0.56 13.77
N GLN A 138 -17.28 -0.39 12.86
CA GLN A 138 -18.14 -1.55 13.14
C GLN A 138 -17.37 -2.82 13.50
N THR A 139 -16.08 -2.93 13.17
CA THR A 139 -15.30 -4.14 13.52
C THR A 139 -14.82 -4.07 14.98
N ALA A 140 -15.21 -5.06 15.79
CA ALA A 140 -14.96 -5.03 17.23
C ALA A 140 -13.55 -5.53 17.62
N ASN A 141 -13.11 -6.61 16.99
CA ASN A 141 -11.84 -7.28 17.28
C ASN A 141 -10.89 -7.22 16.08
N TYR A 142 -9.61 -7.52 16.34
CA TYR A 142 -8.55 -7.43 15.33
C TYR A 142 -8.77 -8.36 14.14
N PHE A 143 -9.29 -9.58 14.36
CA PHE A 143 -9.43 -10.55 13.28
C PHE A 143 -10.51 -10.12 12.27
N ASP A 144 -11.64 -9.62 12.76
CA ASP A 144 -12.70 -9.08 11.90
C ASP A 144 -12.24 -7.83 11.15
N PHE A 145 -11.50 -6.94 11.83
CA PHE A 145 -10.88 -5.77 11.20
C PHE A 145 -9.90 -6.18 10.09
N LEU A 146 -8.97 -7.09 10.40
CA LEU A 146 -7.97 -7.60 9.46
C LEU A 146 -8.66 -8.18 8.22
N LEU A 147 -9.61 -9.09 8.40
CA LEU A 147 -10.31 -9.70 7.28
C LEU A 147 -11.04 -8.67 6.41
N ALA A 148 -11.71 -7.69 7.03
CA ALA A 148 -12.43 -6.66 6.29
C ALA A 148 -11.48 -5.77 5.48
N VAL A 149 -10.37 -5.30 6.07
CA VAL A 149 -9.36 -4.50 5.37
C VAL A 149 -8.69 -5.28 4.25
N GLU A 150 -8.32 -6.53 4.51
CA GLU A 150 -7.68 -7.44 3.55
C GLU A 150 -8.57 -7.68 2.34
N GLN A 151 -9.83 -8.07 2.56
CA GLN A 151 -10.75 -8.44 1.47
C GLN A 151 -11.25 -7.24 0.67
N MET A 152 -11.39 -6.07 1.31
CA MET A 152 -11.88 -4.87 0.65
C MET A 152 -10.70 -4.04 0.14
N SER A 153 -10.08 -3.24 1.00
CA SER A 153 -9.16 -2.18 0.58
C SER A 153 -7.78 -2.66 0.14
N HIS A 154 -7.18 -3.61 0.86
CA HIS A 154 -5.80 -4.06 0.60
C HIS A 154 -5.67 -4.76 -0.77
N LEU A 155 -6.58 -5.69 -1.08
CA LEU A 155 -6.54 -6.42 -2.36
C LEU A 155 -6.92 -5.57 -3.58
N THR A 156 -7.45 -4.36 -3.39
CA THR A 156 -7.88 -3.50 -4.50
C THR A 156 -6.71 -3.09 -5.40
N ILE A 157 -5.60 -2.64 -4.81
CA ILE A 157 -4.46 -2.14 -5.59
C ILE A 157 -3.72 -3.26 -6.34
N PRO A 158 -3.37 -4.41 -5.70
CA PRO A 158 -2.85 -5.58 -6.41
C PRO A 158 -3.76 -6.04 -7.55
N TYR A 159 -5.09 -5.98 -7.35
CA TYR A 159 -6.06 -6.37 -8.37
C TYR A 159 -6.08 -5.41 -9.56
N ILE A 160 -5.95 -4.09 -9.38
CA ILE A 160 -6.02 -3.16 -10.52
C ILE A 160 -4.67 -2.93 -11.21
N VAL A 161 -3.55 -2.99 -10.48
CA VAL A 161 -2.22 -2.66 -11.03
C VAL A 161 -1.61 -3.82 -11.81
N GLN A 162 -1.96 -5.06 -11.45
CA GLN A 162 -1.41 -6.30 -12.01
C GLN A 162 0.13 -6.35 -11.94
N GLY A 163 0.79 -7.10 -12.83
CA GLY A 163 2.25 -7.15 -12.91
C GLY A 163 2.89 -7.61 -11.59
N ASP A 164 4.01 -6.99 -11.23
CA ASP A 164 4.70 -7.26 -9.96
C ASP A 164 3.80 -7.07 -8.75
N PHE A 165 2.95 -6.03 -8.76
CA PHE A 165 2.05 -5.67 -7.66
C PHE A 165 1.03 -6.77 -7.35
N SER A 166 0.65 -7.60 -8.33
CA SER A 166 -0.35 -8.66 -8.11
C SER A 166 0.17 -9.89 -7.38
N LYS A 167 1.47 -9.96 -7.08
CA LYS A 167 2.14 -11.17 -6.57
C LYS A 167 2.77 -10.94 -5.21
N VAL A 168 3.35 -12.00 -4.65
CA VAL A 168 4.21 -11.92 -3.46
C VAL A 168 5.39 -10.95 -3.65
N THR A 169 5.72 -10.61 -4.90
CA THR A 169 6.74 -9.64 -5.28
C THR A 169 6.20 -8.22 -5.45
N ALA A 170 5.02 -7.91 -4.92
CA ALA A 170 4.47 -6.55 -4.92
C ALA A 170 5.44 -5.46 -4.41
N PRO A 171 6.33 -5.71 -3.42
CA PRO A 171 7.34 -4.74 -3.01
C PRO A 171 8.34 -4.33 -4.09
N ASN A 172 8.41 -5.03 -5.22
CA ASN A 172 9.18 -4.59 -6.39
C ASN A 172 8.65 -3.26 -6.96
N ASP A 173 7.35 -2.97 -6.81
CA ASP A 173 6.76 -1.69 -7.19
C ASP A 173 6.83 -0.71 -6.00
N PRO A 174 7.52 0.44 -6.12
CA PRO A 174 7.68 1.37 -5.00
C PRO A 174 6.35 1.96 -4.47
N VAL A 175 5.26 1.93 -5.25
CA VAL A 175 3.92 2.33 -4.77
C VAL A 175 3.41 1.40 -3.66
N PHE A 176 3.94 0.18 -3.53
CA PHE A 176 3.66 -0.76 -2.45
C PHE A 176 3.78 -0.13 -1.06
N PHE A 177 4.84 0.66 -0.84
CA PHE A 177 5.10 1.25 0.48
C PHE A 177 4.07 2.34 0.83
N LEU A 178 3.67 3.16 -0.14
CA LEU A 178 2.62 4.16 0.04
C LEU A 178 1.26 3.49 0.24
N HIS A 179 1.04 2.34 -0.44
CA HIS A 179 -0.15 1.55 -0.24
C HIS A 179 -0.24 1.02 1.20
N HIS A 180 0.81 0.35 1.67
CA HIS A 180 0.83 -0.17 3.03
C HIS A 180 0.83 0.91 4.12
N ALA A 181 1.39 2.09 3.86
CA ALA A 181 1.27 3.22 4.78
C ALA A 181 -0.18 3.70 4.95
N GLN A 182 -1.02 3.61 3.92
CA GLN A 182 -2.45 3.88 4.05
C GLN A 182 -3.19 2.76 4.78
N VAL A 183 -2.82 1.48 4.57
CA VAL A 183 -3.34 0.36 5.38
C VAL A 183 -3.04 0.60 6.86
N ASP A 184 -1.80 0.97 7.19
CA ASP A 184 -1.36 1.27 8.55
C ASP A 184 -2.15 2.45 9.15
N ARG A 185 -2.39 3.51 8.36
CA ARG A 185 -3.23 4.64 8.79
C ARG A 185 -4.67 4.21 9.11
N VAL A 186 -5.25 3.30 8.34
CA VAL A 186 -6.60 2.76 8.59
C VAL A 186 -6.60 1.94 9.89
N TRP A 187 -5.59 1.11 10.10
CA TRP A 187 -5.41 0.35 11.34
C TRP A 187 -5.24 1.25 12.55
N TRP A 188 -4.37 2.25 12.48
CA TRP A 188 -4.19 3.25 13.53
C TRP A 188 -5.50 3.95 13.88
N SER A 189 -6.28 4.35 12.87
CA SER A 189 -7.60 4.97 13.06
C SER A 189 -8.58 4.04 13.78
N TRP A 190 -8.57 2.74 13.46
CA TRP A 190 -9.36 1.74 14.15
C TRP A 190 -8.96 1.55 15.62
N GLN A 191 -7.66 1.60 15.93
CA GLN A 191 -7.16 1.51 17.30
C GLN A 191 -7.59 2.71 18.15
N LEU A 192 -7.54 3.92 17.59
CA LEU A 192 -7.92 5.16 18.29
C LEU A 192 -9.37 5.19 18.78
N LEU A 193 -10.29 4.43 18.16
CA LEU A 193 -11.69 4.37 18.59
C LEU A 193 -11.92 3.54 19.86
N SER A 194 -11.00 2.66 20.26
CA SER A 194 -11.06 1.94 21.53
C SER A 194 -9.67 1.50 21.98
N PRO A 195 -8.78 2.44 22.40
CA PRO A 195 -7.38 2.14 22.67
C PRO A 195 -7.17 1.01 23.68
N GLU A 196 -8.01 0.92 24.72
CA GLU A 196 -7.91 -0.13 25.74
C GLU A 196 -8.17 -1.56 25.21
N ARG A 197 -9.00 -1.69 24.17
CA ARG A 197 -9.37 -2.98 23.56
C ARG A 197 -8.61 -3.28 22.27
N ARG A 198 -8.06 -2.25 21.62
CA ARG A 198 -7.54 -2.31 20.24
C ARG A 198 -6.07 -1.89 20.13
N GLY A 199 -5.50 -1.28 21.17
CA GLY A 199 -4.10 -0.85 21.21
C GLY A 199 -3.12 -1.90 21.76
N GLN A 200 -3.55 -3.16 21.89
CA GLN A 200 -2.74 -4.28 22.40
C GLN A 200 -2.12 -5.09 21.27
#